data_AF-A0A228HSI0-F1
#
_entry.id   AF-A0A228HSI0-F1
#
_cell.length_a   1.000
_cell.length_b   1.000
_cell.length_c   1.000
_cell.angle_alpha   90.00
_cell.angle_beta   90.00
_cell.angle_gamma   90.00
#
_symmetry.space_group_name_H-M   'P 1'
#
loop_
_entity.id
_entity.type
_entity.pdbx_description
1 polymer ?
#
loop_
_entity_poly.entity_id
_entity_poly.type
_entity_poly.pdbx_seq_one_letter_code
_entity_poly.pdbx_strand_id
1 'polypeptide(L)'
;MAARGRFRTMRAALAALVVWAAGLAGLAGAGVAHAEVAAADPIDVAMRQCFARRDRSSPAGQIQCMGEAQQQWQAVMDGAYQRLLKDAPADAKRGWQDSQRRWLTWRKDEVLLLKAVYDTTRGSAYAMSSADLQLQPVRDRALALRGAADRYAPPPAAVPVAATSGAQGGAGAAAPAGAKPANAPRDPAIRRVRPCVQDAACEHAVFDLNRYYRKLHRKMPAHSAATLVRAQRAWVAFRDATAPLVGEDGRVDLIGARIATMKRLSETAGNR
;
A
#
# COMPACT_ATOMS: atom_id res chain seq x y z
N MET A 1 70.23 38.26 -45.83
CA MET A 1 70.17 39.37 -44.85
C MET A 1 68.74 39.46 -44.31
N ALA A 2 68.64 39.51 -42.97
CA ALA A 2 67.54 39.94 -42.07
C ALA A 2 66.11 40.13 -42.65
N ALA A 3 65.09 39.39 -42.19
CA ALA A 3 64.21 39.67 -41.01
C ALA A 3 63.12 40.75 -41.32
N ARG A 4 61.88 40.78 -40.81
CA ARG A 4 61.05 40.02 -39.86
C ARG A 4 59.66 40.71 -39.88
N GLY A 5 58.58 40.01 -39.51
CA GLY A 5 57.32 40.67 -39.10
C GLY A 5 56.05 39.84 -39.34
N ARG A 6 55.94 38.64 -38.75
CA ARG A 6 55.04 38.32 -37.62
C ARG A 6 53.53 38.56 -37.87
N PHE A 7 52.88 37.58 -38.49
CA PHE A 7 51.47 37.24 -38.26
C PHE A 7 51.38 36.20 -37.12
N ARG A 8 50.66 36.55 -36.06
CA ARG A 8 50.24 35.73 -34.91
C ARG A 8 48.95 36.43 -34.46
N THR A 9 47.78 35.81 -34.29
CA THR A 9 47.45 34.49 -33.78
C THR A 9 45.93 34.30 -33.91
N MET A 10 45.45 33.23 -34.57
CA MET A 10 44.15 32.61 -34.26
C MET A 10 44.20 31.14 -34.69
N ARG A 11 44.75 30.27 -33.83
CA ARG A 11 44.62 28.81 -33.92
C ARG A 11 44.72 28.23 -32.51
N ALA A 12 43.59 28.12 -31.83
CA ALA A 12 43.45 27.28 -30.63
C ALA A 12 41.96 27.00 -30.37
N ALA A 13 41.35 26.13 -31.18
CA ALA A 13 40.04 25.53 -30.86
C ALA A 13 39.75 24.28 -31.71
N LEU A 14 40.70 23.34 -31.81
CA LEU A 14 40.45 22.03 -32.44
C LEU A 14 41.32 20.96 -31.77
N ALA A 15 40.99 20.57 -30.55
CA ALA A 15 41.49 19.35 -29.90
C ALA A 15 40.64 18.98 -28.67
N ALA A 16 39.37 18.62 -28.87
CA ALA A 16 38.54 18.06 -27.79
C ALA A 16 37.36 17.20 -28.29
N LEU A 17 37.52 16.43 -29.39
CA LEU A 17 36.43 15.62 -29.97
C LEU A 17 36.89 14.22 -30.46
N VAL A 18 37.68 13.47 -29.68
CA VAL A 18 38.03 12.07 -30.03
C VAL A 18 37.91 11.04 -28.88
N VAL A 19 37.41 11.39 -27.69
CA VAL A 19 37.32 10.41 -26.57
C VAL A 19 35.91 9.79 -26.39
N TRP A 20 34.93 10.13 -27.23
CA TRP A 20 33.54 9.65 -27.10
C TRP A 20 33.15 8.51 -28.08
N ALA A 21 34.05 7.55 -28.35
CA ALA A 21 33.74 6.43 -29.24
C ALA A 21 34.17 5.03 -28.76
N ALA A 22 34.73 4.88 -27.56
CA ALA A 22 35.17 3.57 -27.03
C ALA A 22 34.47 3.13 -25.73
N GLY A 23 33.31 3.72 -25.39
CA GLY A 23 32.52 3.36 -24.20
C GLY A 23 31.21 2.61 -24.48
N LEU A 24 30.87 2.34 -25.74
CA LEU A 24 29.55 1.82 -26.13
C LEU A 24 29.51 0.31 -26.44
N ALA A 25 30.62 -0.42 -26.27
CA ALA A 25 30.68 -1.86 -26.52
C ALA A 25 30.60 -2.75 -25.25
N GLY A 26 30.40 -2.17 -24.06
CA GLY A 26 30.52 -2.88 -22.77
C GLY A 26 29.23 -3.10 -21.96
N LEU A 27 28.05 -2.71 -22.46
CA LEU A 27 26.80 -2.74 -21.67
C LEU A 27 25.69 -3.67 -22.23
N ALA A 28 26.03 -4.62 -23.09
CA ALA A 28 25.08 -5.62 -23.62
C ALA A 28 24.86 -6.83 -22.69
N GLY A 29 25.11 -6.70 -21.39
CA GLY A 29 24.99 -7.80 -20.40
C GLY A 29 24.27 -7.42 -19.11
N ALA A 30 23.67 -6.23 -19.02
CA ALA A 30 22.78 -5.91 -17.91
C ALA A 30 21.43 -6.56 -18.20
N GLY A 31 21.16 -7.70 -17.56
CA GLY A 31 19.87 -8.37 -17.60
C GLY A 31 18.76 -7.36 -17.36
N VAL A 32 17.78 -7.37 -18.26
CA VAL A 32 16.55 -6.60 -18.11
C VAL A 32 15.88 -7.15 -16.85
N ALA A 33 16.06 -6.46 -15.73
CA ALA A 33 15.25 -6.70 -14.55
C ALA A 33 13.83 -6.26 -14.93
N HIS A 34 13.06 -7.19 -15.50
CA HIS A 34 11.63 -7.03 -15.60
C HIS A 34 11.12 -6.93 -14.16
N ALA A 35 10.81 -5.71 -13.74
CA ALA A 35 9.92 -5.52 -12.61
C ALA A 35 8.61 -6.19 -13.03
N GLU A 36 8.39 -7.43 -12.58
CA GLU A 36 7.11 -8.09 -12.74
C GLU A 36 6.09 -7.18 -12.07
N VAL A 37 5.30 -6.49 -12.88
CA VAL A 37 4.11 -5.79 -12.39
C VAL A 37 3.25 -6.89 -11.81
N ALA A 38 3.17 -6.93 -10.47
CA ALA A 38 2.32 -7.88 -9.78
C ALA A 38 0.94 -7.87 -10.46
N ALA A 39 0.50 -9.04 -10.94
CA ALA A 39 -0.77 -9.15 -11.64
C ALA A 39 -1.87 -8.53 -10.77
N ALA A 40 -2.73 -7.70 -11.39
CA ALA A 40 -3.85 -7.08 -10.68
C ALA A 40 -4.72 -8.17 -10.03
N ASP A 41 -5.22 -7.91 -8.82
CA ASP A 41 -6.07 -8.89 -8.12
C ASP A 41 -7.30 -9.20 -9.00
N PRO A 42 -7.69 -10.48 -9.16
CA PRO A 42 -8.83 -10.87 -9.97
C PRO A 42 -10.13 -10.13 -9.63
N ILE A 43 -10.33 -9.70 -8.38
CA ILE A 43 -11.51 -8.92 -7.97
C ILE A 43 -11.50 -7.55 -8.66
N ASP A 44 -10.35 -6.88 -8.71
CA ASP A 44 -10.22 -5.57 -9.36
C ASP A 44 -10.33 -5.69 -10.89
N VAL A 45 -9.87 -6.82 -11.46
CA VAL A 45 -10.08 -7.15 -12.88
C VAL A 45 -11.58 -7.35 -13.16
N ALA A 46 -12.26 -8.15 -12.35
CA ALA A 46 -13.70 -8.42 -12.48
C ALA A 46 -14.53 -7.13 -12.32
N MET A 47 -14.16 -6.24 -11.40
CA MET A 47 -14.81 -4.94 -11.24
C MET A 47 -14.67 -4.07 -12.49
N ARG A 48 -13.46 -4.00 -13.08
CA ARG A 48 -13.23 -3.27 -14.34
C ARG A 48 -14.06 -3.84 -15.49
N GLN A 49 -14.16 -5.16 -15.59
CA GLN A 49 -15.00 -5.83 -16.58
C GLN A 49 -16.49 -5.54 -16.33
N CYS A 50 -16.92 -5.51 -15.07
CA CYS A 50 -18.28 -5.18 -14.67
C CYS A 50 -18.67 -3.77 -15.13
N PHE A 51 -17.80 -2.78 -14.93
CA PHE A 51 -18.02 -1.41 -15.42
C PHE A 51 -18.16 -1.30 -16.95
N ALA A 52 -17.52 -2.21 -17.70
CA ALA A 52 -17.59 -2.23 -19.15
C ALA A 52 -18.86 -2.91 -19.71
N ARG A 53 -19.67 -3.55 -18.86
CA ARG A 53 -20.91 -4.19 -19.31
C ARG A 53 -21.96 -3.16 -19.71
N ARG A 54 -22.68 -3.41 -20.81
CA ARG A 54 -23.72 -2.50 -21.32
C ARG A 54 -24.83 -2.24 -20.29
N ASP A 55 -25.24 -3.28 -19.56
CA ASP A 55 -26.27 -3.22 -18.52
C ASP A 55 -25.81 -2.56 -17.20
N ARG A 56 -24.51 -2.25 -17.07
CA ARG A 56 -23.91 -1.59 -15.90
C ARG A 56 -23.33 -0.20 -16.22
N SER A 57 -23.66 0.35 -17.39
CA SER A 57 -23.13 1.63 -17.87
C SER A 57 -23.67 2.86 -17.12
N SER A 58 -24.84 2.74 -16.47
CA SER A 58 -25.41 3.81 -15.65
C SER A 58 -24.63 3.99 -14.33
N PRO A 59 -24.65 5.17 -13.69
CA PRO A 59 -24.02 5.35 -12.37
C PRO A 59 -24.53 4.37 -11.31
N ALA A 60 -25.82 4.02 -11.34
CA ALA A 60 -26.38 3.01 -10.45
C ALA A 60 -25.78 1.61 -10.71
N GLY A 61 -25.62 1.23 -11.98
CA GLY A 61 -24.96 -0.02 -12.37
C GLY A 61 -23.48 -0.07 -11.97
N GLN A 62 -22.77 1.06 -12.08
CA GLN A 62 -21.40 1.15 -11.59
C GLN A 62 -21.33 1.03 -10.06
N ILE A 63 -22.20 1.71 -9.31
CA ILE A 63 -22.26 1.54 -7.83
C ILE A 63 -22.53 0.08 -7.45
N GLN A 64 -23.39 -0.63 -8.21
CA GLN A 64 -23.61 -2.06 -8.00
C GLN A 64 -22.33 -2.88 -8.21
N CYS A 65 -21.58 -2.64 -9.29
CA CYS A 65 -20.29 -3.30 -9.51
C CYS A 65 -19.29 -3.05 -8.35
N MET A 66 -19.26 -1.84 -7.81
CA MET A 66 -18.41 -1.52 -6.65
C MET A 66 -18.86 -2.25 -5.38
N GLY A 67 -20.17 -2.35 -5.16
CA GLY A 67 -20.74 -3.12 -4.05
C GLY A 67 -20.46 -4.62 -4.15
N GLU A 68 -20.56 -5.20 -5.35
CA GLU A 68 -20.17 -6.59 -5.63
C GLU A 68 -18.68 -6.82 -5.33
N ALA A 69 -17.80 -5.91 -5.78
CA ALA A 69 -16.37 -5.98 -5.49
C ALA A 69 -16.08 -5.84 -3.99
N GLN A 70 -16.80 -4.97 -3.28
CA GLN A 70 -16.66 -4.79 -1.83
C GLN A 70 -17.00 -6.09 -1.08
N GLN A 71 -18.05 -6.80 -1.49
CA GLN A 71 -18.42 -8.10 -0.91
C GLN A 71 -17.35 -9.17 -1.16
N GLN A 72 -16.77 -9.20 -2.37
CA GLN A 72 -15.68 -10.12 -2.68
C GLN A 72 -14.42 -9.81 -1.86
N TRP A 73 -14.06 -8.54 -1.73
CA TRP A 73 -12.94 -8.11 -0.88
C TRP A 73 -13.17 -8.42 0.60
N GLN A 74 -14.42 -8.32 1.08
CA GLN A 74 -14.80 -8.72 2.43
C GLN A 74 -14.57 -10.23 2.64
N ALA A 75 -14.96 -11.08 1.69
CA ALA A 75 -14.69 -12.52 1.76
C ALA A 75 -13.18 -12.84 1.79
N VAL A 76 -12.38 -12.13 0.99
CA VAL A 76 -10.91 -12.23 1.05
C VAL A 76 -10.38 -11.81 2.41
N MET A 77 -10.87 -10.71 2.96
CA MET A 77 -10.46 -10.21 4.27
C MET A 77 -10.72 -11.27 5.36
N ASP A 78 -11.92 -11.86 5.36
CA ASP A 78 -12.31 -12.86 6.34
C ASP A 78 -11.47 -14.14 6.19
N GLY A 79 -11.25 -14.62 4.96
CA GLY A 79 -10.39 -15.77 4.69
C GLY A 79 -8.93 -15.54 5.08
N ALA A 80 -8.37 -14.36 4.76
CA ALA A 80 -7.02 -13.99 5.16
C ALA A 80 -6.88 -13.88 6.69
N TYR A 81 -7.90 -13.33 7.37
CA TYR A 81 -7.93 -13.28 8.82
C TYR A 81 -7.92 -14.69 9.44
N GLN A 82 -8.73 -15.63 8.92
CA GLN A 82 -8.71 -17.01 9.43
C GLN A 82 -7.36 -17.70 9.23
N ARG A 83 -6.72 -17.54 8.05
CA ARG A 83 -5.36 -18.04 7.80
C ARG A 83 -4.35 -17.46 8.78
N LEU A 84 -4.39 -16.14 8.98
CA LEU A 84 -3.53 -15.45 9.94
C LEU A 84 -3.73 -16.03 11.35
N LEU A 85 -4.97 -16.21 11.81
CA LEU A 85 -5.25 -16.76 13.14
C LEU A 85 -4.80 -18.22 13.29
N LYS A 86 -4.68 -18.98 12.20
CA LYS A 86 -4.15 -20.34 12.24
C LYS A 86 -2.63 -20.33 12.48
N ASP A 87 -1.91 -19.55 11.67
CA ASP A 87 -0.45 -19.70 11.53
C ASP A 87 0.36 -18.67 12.36
N ALA A 88 -0.25 -17.56 12.80
CA ALA A 88 0.45 -16.52 13.56
C ALA A 88 0.83 -16.98 14.99
N PRO A 89 1.98 -16.52 15.52
CA PRO A 89 2.38 -16.75 16.90
C PRO A 89 1.39 -16.09 17.88
N ALA A 90 1.34 -16.59 19.12
CA ALA A 90 0.27 -16.26 20.08
C ALA A 90 0.16 -14.77 20.44
N ASP A 91 1.28 -14.05 20.49
CA ASP A 91 1.34 -12.60 20.71
C ASP A 91 0.79 -11.83 19.51
N ALA A 92 1.26 -12.13 18.30
CA ALA A 92 0.76 -11.54 17.06
C ALA A 92 -0.73 -11.84 16.85
N LYS A 93 -1.15 -13.07 17.11
CA LYS A 93 -2.55 -13.50 17.02
C LYS A 93 -3.47 -12.62 17.87
N ARG A 94 -3.11 -12.38 19.14
CA ARG A 94 -3.88 -11.49 20.03
C ARG A 94 -3.91 -10.05 19.52
N GLY A 95 -2.77 -9.54 19.02
CA GLY A 95 -2.70 -8.21 18.43
C GLY A 95 -3.58 -8.05 17.20
N TRP A 96 -3.53 -8.99 16.26
CA TRP A 96 -4.38 -8.99 15.06
C TRP A 96 -5.86 -9.15 15.39
N GLN A 97 -6.21 -9.94 16.40
CA GLN A 97 -7.59 -10.03 16.90
C GLN A 97 -8.10 -8.69 17.44
N ASP A 98 -7.29 -7.97 18.22
CA ASP A 98 -7.68 -6.65 18.71
C ASP A 98 -7.78 -5.62 17.58
N SER A 99 -6.78 -5.57 16.70
CA SER A 99 -6.80 -4.76 15.48
C SER A 99 -8.07 -5.00 14.66
N GLN A 100 -8.48 -6.26 14.47
CA GLN A 100 -9.69 -6.60 13.70
C GLN A 100 -10.97 -6.15 14.40
N ARG A 101 -11.10 -6.35 15.73
CA ARG A 101 -12.26 -5.83 16.48
C ARG A 101 -12.37 -4.31 16.38
N ARG A 102 -11.25 -3.60 16.56
CA ARG A 102 -11.20 -2.14 16.46
C ARG A 102 -11.51 -1.65 15.04
N TRP A 103 -11.04 -2.35 14.02
CA TRP A 103 -11.38 -2.07 12.63
C TRP A 103 -12.89 -2.17 12.40
N LEU A 104 -13.53 -3.26 12.85
CA LEU A 104 -14.98 -3.45 12.72
C LEU A 104 -15.77 -2.36 13.46
N THR A 105 -15.36 -1.99 14.67
CA THR A 105 -15.98 -0.86 15.40
C THR A 105 -15.86 0.44 14.62
N TRP A 106 -14.66 0.76 14.11
CA TRP A 106 -14.44 1.94 13.29
C TRP A 106 -15.31 1.94 12.03
N ARG A 107 -15.37 0.83 11.28
CA ARG A 107 -16.17 0.76 10.05
C ARG A 107 -17.65 1.02 10.30
N LYS A 108 -18.20 0.54 11.42
CA LYS A 108 -19.61 0.82 11.80
C LYS A 108 -19.85 2.32 11.98
N ASP A 109 -18.98 3.01 12.72
CA ASP A 109 -19.12 4.46 12.93
C ASP A 109 -18.80 5.28 11.67
N GLU A 110 -17.85 4.81 10.85
CA GLU A 110 -17.44 5.50 9.62
C GLU A 110 -18.57 5.54 8.59
N VAL A 111 -19.37 4.46 8.45
CA VAL A 111 -20.54 4.46 7.55
C VAL A 111 -21.54 5.57 7.94
N LEU A 112 -21.71 5.83 9.24
CA LEU A 112 -22.58 6.90 9.72
C LEU A 112 -22.00 8.29 9.40
N LEU A 113 -20.67 8.46 9.51
CA LEU A 113 -19.98 9.68 9.09
C LEU A 113 -20.12 9.91 7.58
N LEU A 114 -19.90 8.89 6.76
CA LEU A 114 -20.05 8.98 5.32
C LEU A 114 -21.47 9.38 4.96
N LYS A 115 -22.48 8.73 5.56
CA LYS A 115 -23.88 9.11 5.38
C LYS A 115 -24.13 10.58 5.72
N ALA A 116 -23.68 11.02 6.91
CA ALA A 116 -23.85 12.40 7.34
C ALA A 116 -23.22 13.43 6.38
N VAL A 117 -22.06 13.12 5.79
CA VAL A 117 -21.41 14.02 4.82
C VAL A 117 -22.14 14.01 3.48
N TYR A 118 -22.41 12.82 2.93
CA TYR A 118 -22.97 12.70 1.58
C TYR A 118 -24.47 13.02 1.50
N ASP A 119 -25.23 12.93 2.60
CA ASP A 119 -26.61 13.42 2.68
C ASP A 119 -26.69 14.95 2.48
N THR A 120 -25.56 15.68 2.58
CA THR A 120 -25.49 17.13 2.28
C THR A 120 -25.21 17.45 0.81
N THR A 121 -25.06 16.43 -0.05
CA THR A 121 -24.65 16.57 -1.45
C THR A 121 -25.71 16.09 -2.43
N ARG A 122 -25.58 16.48 -3.71
CA ARG A 122 -26.48 16.05 -4.80
C ARG A 122 -25.71 15.69 -6.06
N GLY A 123 -26.21 14.69 -6.78
CA GLY A 123 -25.64 14.24 -8.06
C GLY A 123 -24.90 12.90 -7.97
N SER A 124 -24.89 12.17 -9.08
CA SER A 124 -24.32 10.81 -9.16
C SER A 124 -22.82 10.77 -8.91
N ALA A 125 -22.07 11.84 -9.21
CA ALA A 125 -20.63 11.91 -8.94
C ALA A 125 -20.30 11.72 -7.45
N TYR A 126 -21.09 12.33 -6.55
CA TYR A 126 -20.92 12.15 -5.12
C TYR A 126 -21.35 10.75 -4.65
N ALA A 127 -22.40 10.18 -5.23
CA ALA A 127 -22.81 8.80 -4.95
C ALA A 127 -21.70 7.80 -5.33
N MET A 128 -21.08 7.97 -6.50
CA MET A 128 -19.91 7.19 -6.93
C MET A 128 -18.74 7.35 -5.96
N SER A 129 -18.43 8.58 -5.56
CA SER A 129 -17.36 8.83 -4.58
C SER A 129 -17.64 8.22 -3.20
N SER A 130 -18.90 8.17 -2.77
CA SER A 130 -19.30 7.53 -1.52
C SER A 130 -19.14 6.00 -1.59
N ALA A 131 -19.50 5.39 -2.72
CA ALA A 131 -19.28 3.97 -2.96
C ALA A 131 -17.79 3.61 -2.91
N ASP A 132 -16.92 4.43 -3.49
CA ASP A 132 -15.47 4.21 -3.47
C ASP A 132 -14.90 4.26 -2.03
N LEU A 133 -15.34 5.24 -1.23
CA LEU A 133 -14.94 5.36 0.19
C LEU A 133 -15.42 4.20 1.07
N GLN A 134 -16.43 3.45 0.63
CA GLN A 134 -16.86 2.22 1.29
C GLN A 134 -16.04 1.01 0.85
N LEU A 135 -15.69 0.94 -0.43
CA LEU A 135 -14.92 -0.14 -1.04
C LEU A 135 -13.44 -0.15 -0.61
N GLN A 136 -12.71 0.95 -0.83
CA GLN A 136 -11.24 0.97 -0.69
C GLN A 136 -10.75 0.50 0.69
N PRO A 137 -11.34 0.92 1.83
CA PRO A 137 -10.86 0.47 3.14
C PRO A 137 -11.04 -1.03 3.39
N VAL A 138 -12.00 -1.69 2.73
CA VAL A 138 -12.19 -3.15 2.82
C VAL A 138 -11.11 -3.86 2.02
N ARG A 139 -10.84 -3.38 0.80
CA ARG A 139 -9.74 -3.86 -0.04
C ARG A 139 -8.38 -3.74 0.65
N ASP A 140 -8.07 -2.56 1.16
CA ASP A 140 -6.78 -2.30 1.83
C ASP A 140 -6.60 -3.18 3.07
N ARG A 141 -7.68 -3.37 3.85
CA ARG A 141 -7.64 -4.26 5.01
C ARG A 141 -7.45 -5.73 4.61
N ALA A 142 -8.11 -6.17 3.54
CA ALA A 142 -7.97 -7.51 3.00
C ALA A 142 -6.51 -7.79 2.57
N LEU A 143 -5.90 -6.85 1.86
CA LEU A 143 -4.50 -6.94 1.43
C LEU A 143 -3.52 -6.92 2.62
N ALA A 144 -3.75 -6.06 3.61
CA ALA A 144 -2.93 -6.02 4.82
C ALA A 144 -2.96 -7.34 5.60
N LEU A 145 -4.15 -7.94 5.75
CA LEU A 145 -4.31 -9.24 6.41
C LEU A 145 -3.73 -10.38 5.57
N ARG A 146 -3.85 -10.33 4.24
CA ARG A 146 -3.25 -11.31 3.33
C ARG A 146 -1.72 -11.29 3.46
N GLY A 147 -1.10 -10.12 3.33
CA GLY A 147 0.34 -9.97 3.50
C GLY A 147 0.83 -10.39 4.89
N ALA A 148 0.06 -10.11 5.94
CA ALA A 148 0.39 -10.59 7.28
C ALA A 148 0.27 -12.12 7.43
N ALA A 149 -0.78 -12.74 6.88
CA ALA A 149 -0.94 -14.19 6.86
C ALA A 149 0.22 -14.87 6.10
N ASP A 150 0.60 -14.32 4.95
CA ASP A 150 1.68 -14.88 4.12
C ASP A 150 3.05 -14.76 4.82
N ARG A 151 3.28 -13.73 5.64
CA ARG A 151 4.49 -13.62 6.49
C ARG A 151 4.57 -14.66 7.60
N TYR A 152 3.44 -15.13 8.11
CA TYR A 152 3.39 -16.16 9.16
C TYR A 152 3.20 -17.57 8.61
N ALA A 153 2.93 -17.71 7.31
CA ALA A 153 2.72 -19.00 6.68
C ALA A 153 3.95 -19.92 6.92
N PRO A 154 3.72 -21.21 7.22
CA PRO A 154 4.82 -22.15 7.35
C PRO A 154 5.62 -22.18 6.04
N PRO A 155 6.94 -22.39 6.09
CA PRO A 155 7.72 -22.56 4.89
C PRO A 155 7.10 -23.68 4.05
N PRO A 156 7.06 -23.54 2.70
CA PRO A 156 6.55 -24.60 1.86
C PRO A 156 7.28 -25.88 2.22
N ALA A 157 6.54 -26.96 2.48
CA ALA A 157 7.12 -28.27 2.74
C ALA A 157 8.11 -28.55 1.61
N ALA A 158 9.36 -28.86 1.95
CA ALA A 158 10.37 -29.22 0.97
C ALA A 158 9.79 -30.37 0.15
N VAL A 159 9.45 -30.09 -1.11
CA VAL A 159 9.03 -31.12 -2.04
C VAL A 159 10.24 -32.04 -2.17
N PRO A 160 10.18 -33.32 -1.79
CA PRO A 160 11.30 -34.21 -1.99
C PRO A 160 11.55 -34.26 -3.49
N VAL A 161 12.65 -33.65 -3.93
CA VAL A 161 13.13 -33.83 -5.29
C VAL A 161 13.45 -35.31 -5.38
N ALA A 162 12.62 -36.05 -6.12
CA ALA A 162 12.85 -37.47 -6.34
C ALA A 162 14.28 -37.63 -6.87
N ALA A 163 15.12 -38.30 -6.10
CA ALA A 163 16.47 -38.63 -6.51
C ALA A 163 16.36 -39.58 -7.72
N THR A 164 16.50 -39.03 -8.91
CA THR A 164 16.79 -39.84 -10.10
C THR A 164 18.20 -40.39 -9.92
N SER A 165 18.28 -41.67 -9.59
CA SER A 165 19.51 -42.46 -9.56
C SER A 165 20.13 -42.52 -10.96
N GLY A 166 21.11 -41.66 -11.19
CA GLY A 166 22.03 -41.73 -12.32
C GLY A 166 23.46 -41.61 -11.80
N ALA A 167 24.13 -42.74 -11.60
CA ALA A 167 25.55 -42.78 -11.29
C ALA A 167 26.36 -42.51 -12.57
N GLN A 168 27.29 -41.56 -12.54
CA GLN A 168 28.73 -41.78 -12.78
C GLN A 168 29.52 -40.46 -12.94
N GLY A 169 30.57 -40.31 -12.12
CA GLY A 169 31.89 -39.83 -12.54
C GLY A 169 32.18 -38.32 -12.57
N GLY A 170 33.06 -37.87 -11.69
CA GLY A 170 33.81 -36.61 -11.90
C GLY A 170 34.13 -35.84 -10.63
N ALA A 171 35.34 -36.05 -10.08
CA ALA A 171 35.88 -35.24 -8.99
C ALA A 171 36.15 -33.81 -9.48
N GLY A 172 35.55 -32.83 -8.82
CA GLY A 172 35.82 -31.41 -9.00
C GLY A 172 35.35 -30.66 -7.76
N ALA A 173 36.30 -30.18 -6.96
CA ALA A 173 36.03 -29.36 -5.79
C ALA A 173 35.43 -28.02 -6.23
N ALA A 174 34.11 -27.89 -6.10
CA ALA A 174 33.39 -26.63 -6.21
C ALA A 174 32.72 -26.34 -4.86
N ALA A 175 33.10 -25.22 -4.26
CA ALA A 175 32.51 -24.70 -3.03
C ALA A 175 30.98 -24.53 -3.20
N PRO A 176 30.15 -24.89 -2.21
CA PRO A 176 28.73 -24.66 -2.29
C PRO A 176 28.43 -23.17 -2.08
N ALA A 177 28.25 -22.43 -3.16
CA ALA A 177 27.45 -21.22 -3.16
C ALA A 177 25.98 -21.62 -2.99
N GLY A 178 25.41 -21.39 -1.81
CA GLY A 178 23.99 -21.69 -1.59
C GLY A 178 23.52 -21.87 -0.15
N ALA A 179 24.40 -21.84 0.85
CA ALA A 179 23.96 -21.81 2.25
C ALA A 179 23.48 -20.40 2.61
N LYS A 180 22.19 -20.10 2.35
CA LYS A 180 21.52 -18.98 3.00
C LYS A 180 21.62 -19.23 4.51
N PRO A 181 22.20 -18.33 5.32
CA PRO A 181 22.40 -18.59 6.74
C PRO A 181 21.05 -18.89 7.38
N ALA A 182 20.92 -20.06 8.00
CA ALA A 182 19.73 -20.54 8.70
C ALA A 182 19.40 -19.73 9.98
N ASN A 183 19.95 -18.53 10.09
CA ASN A 183 19.87 -17.65 11.25
C ASN A 183 19.83 -16.17 10.84
N ALA A 184 19.11 -15.85 9.76
CA ALA A 184 18.61 -14.48 9.62
C ALA A 184 17.63 -14.23 10.80
N PRO A 185 17.82 -13.18 11.61
CA PRO A 185 16.88 -12.86 12.68
C PRO A 185 15.48 -12.78 12.07
N ARG A 186 14.56 -13.64 12.53
CA ARG A 186 13.15 -13.48 12.17
C ARG A 186 12.72 -12.14 12.75
N ASP A 187 12.24 -11.25 11.89
CA ASP A 187 11.68 -9.98 12.30
C ASP A 187 10.63 -10.22 13.39
N PRO A 188 10.68 -9.50 14.53
CA PRO A 188 9.77 -9.75 15.62
C PRO A 188 8.34 -9.50 15.16
N ALA A 189 7.44 -10.43 15.49
CA ALA A 189 6.05 -10.39 15.05
C ALA A 189 5.28 -9.19 15.64
N ILE A 190 5.76 -8.64 16.76
CA ILE A 190 5.32 -7.40 17.39
C ILE A 190 6.53 -6.48 17.55
N ARG A 191 6.41 -5.24 17.07
CA ARG A 191 7.46 -4.21 17.19
C ARG A 191 7.05 -3.16 18.21
N ARG A 192 8.01 -2.69 19.01
CA ARG A 192 7.82 -1.49 19.83
C ARG A 192 7.77 -0.28 18.88
N VAL A 193 6.67 0.46 18.94
CA VAL A 193 6.47 1.65 18.12
C VAL A 193 6.86 2.88 18.94
N ARG A 194 7.75 3.73 18.42
CA ARG A 194 8.15 4.96 19.11
C ARG A 194 7.02 5.99 19.11
N PRO A 195 7.00 6.94 20.06
CA PRO A 195 6.08 8.07 19.99
C PRO A 195 6.18 8.80 18.66
N CYS A 196 5.04 9.18 18.09
CA CYS A 196 4.96 9.82 16.77
C CYS A 196 5.78 11.12 16.69
N VAL A 197 5.92 11.85 17.79
CA VAL A 197 6.74 13.08 17.90
C VAL A 197 8.25 12.85 17.72
N GLN A 198 8.70 11.60 17.69
CA GLN A 198 10.11 11.25 17.47
C GLN A 198 10.39 10.82 16.02
N ASP A 199 9.37 10.87 15.17
CA ASP A 199 9.39 10.45 13.77
C ASP A 199 8.77 11.58 12.94
N ALA A 200 9.60 12.32 12.21
CA ALA A 200 9.17 13.50 11.46
C ALA A 200 8.07 13.18 10.42
N ALA A 201 8.10 11.98 9.82
CA ALA A 201 7.08 11.57 8.86
C ALA A 201 5.74 11.33 9.57
N CYS A 202 5.77 10.64 10.71
CA CYS A 202 4.57 10.44 11.53
C CYS A 202 4.02 11.77 12.07
N GLU A 203 4.88 12.64 12.63
CA GLU A 203 4.48 13.94 13.18
C GLU A 203 3.80 14.82 12.12
N HIS A 204 4.41 14.92 10.94
CA HIS A 204 3.83 15.64 9.81
C HIS A 204 2.48 15.07 9.38
N ALA A 205 2.36 13.74 9.27
CA ALA A 205 1.11 13.09 8.91
C ALA A 205 0.00 13.35 9.96
N VAL A 206 0.32 13.29 11.26
CA VAL A 206 -0.65 13.60 12.32
C VAL A 206 -1.06 15.08 12.30
N PHE A 207 -0.13 15.99 12.02
CA PHE A 207 -0.43 17.41 11.85
C PHE A 207 -1.49 17.63 10.76
N ASP A 208 -1.27 17.05 9.58
CA ASP A 208 -2.18 17.16 8.45
C ASP A 208 -3.54 16.48 8.72
N LEU A 209 -3.53 15.32 9.37
CA LEU A 209 -4.76 14.66 9.80
C LEU A 209 -5.60 15.58 10.70
N ASN A 210 -4.99 16.20 11.70
CA ASN A 210 -5.65 17.12 12.62
C ASN A 210 -6.13 18.40 11.91
N ARG A 211 -5.40 18.86 10.89
CA ARG A 211 -5.80 20.00 10.05
C ARG A 211 -7.08 19.68 9.28
N TYR A 212 -7.14 18.55 8.57
CA TYR A 212 -8.33 18.18 7.78
C TYR A 212 -9.51 17.77 8.67
N TYR A 213 -9.27 17.10 9.79
CA TYR A 213 -10.30 16.82 10.80
C TYR A 213 -10.99 18.11 11.28
N ARG A 214 -10.22 19.12 11.68
CA ARG A 214 -10.77 20.42 12.12
C ARG A 214 -11.46 21.18 10.98
N LYS A 215 -11.00 21.02 9.74
CA LYS A 215 -11.65 21.60 8.56
C LYS A 215 -13.01 20.95 8.30
N LEU A 216 -13.09 19.62 8.31
CA LEU A 216 -14.33 18.87 8.16
C LEU A 216 -15.31 19.19 9.28
N HIS A 217 -14.86 19.15 10.54
CA HIS A 217 -15.70 19.41 11.71
C HIS A 217 -16.41 20.76 11.63
N ARG A 218 -15.72 21.82 11.15
CA ARG A 218 -16.30 23.17 10.98
C ARG A 218 -17.36 23.24 9.87
N LYS A 219 -17.32 22.34 8.90
CA LYS A 219 -18.28 22.27 7.78
C LYS A 219 -19.49 21.37 8.06
N MET A 220 -19.40 20.49 9.06
CA MET A 220 -20.46 19.55 9.35
C MET A 220 -21.65 20.24 10.04
N PRO A 221 -22.89 19.85 9.71
CA PRO A 221 -24.07 20.25 10.47
C PRO A 221 -23.96 19.82 11.94
N ALA A 222 -24.34 20.70 12.88
CA ALA A 222 -24.19 20.49 14.33
C ALA A 222 -24.80 19.17 14.82
N HIS A 223 -25.98 18.79 14.32
CA HIS A 223 -26.66 17.53 14.68
C HIS A 223 -25.87 16.27 14.28
N SER A 224 -24.98 16.38 13.29
CA SER A 224 -24.22 15.27 12.73
C SER A 224 -22.74 15.27 13.12
N ALA A 225 -22.22 16.36 13.69
CA ALA A 225 -20.80 16.51 14.04
C ALA A 225 -20.29 15.41 14.99
N ALA A 226 -21.15 14.89 15.86
CA ALA A 226 -20.80 13.78 16.75
C ALA A 226 -20.43 12.48 16.01
N THR A 227 -20.91 12.26 14.78
CA THR A 227 -20.54 11.10 13.96
C THR A 227 -19.05 11.13 13.59
N LEU A 228 -18.51 12.30 13.26
CA LEU A 228 -17.08 12.49 12.99
C LEU A 228 -16.23 12.20 14.21
N VAL A 229 -16.64 12.69 15.39
CA VAL A 229 -15.91 12.46 16.64
C VAL A 229 -15.83 10.96 16.96
N ARG A 230 -16.96 10.24 16.86
CA ARG A 230 -17.02 8.79 17.11
C ARG A 230 -16.17 8.00 16.11
N ALA A 231 -16.36 8.25 14.82
CA ALA A 231 -15.63 7.57 13.76
C ALA A 231 -14.11 7.81 13.87
N GLN A 232 -13.69 9.06 14.15
CA GLN A 232 -12.28 9.38 14.32
C GLN A 232 -11.68 8.72 15.56
N ARG A 233 -12.38 8.72 16.70
CA ARG A 233 -11.91 8.03 17.92
C ARG A 233 -11.75 6.53 17.68
N ALA A 234 -12.73 5.90 17.03
CA ALA A 234 -12.66 4.49 16.70
C ALA A 234 -11.50 4.18 15.74
N TRP A 235 -11.27 5.04 14.74
CA TRP A 235 -10.13 4.91 13.83
C TRP A 235 -8.78 5.03 14.57
N VAL A 236 -8.64 5.98 15.51
CA VAL A 236 -7.43 6.12 16.33
C VAL A 236 -7.17 4.83 17.12
N ALA A 237 -8.20 4.25 17.74
CA ALA A 237 -8.06 2.98 18.46
C ALA A 237 -7.65 1.82 17.53
N PHE A 238 -8.17 1.78 16.30
CA PHE A 238 -7.73 0.82 15.29
C PHE A 238 -6.26 1.03 14.88
N ARG A 239 -5.85 2.27 14.61
CA ARG A 239 -4.46 2.62 14.28
C ARG A 239 -3.51 2.17 15.39
N ASP A 240 -3.83 2.49 16.64
CA ASP A 240 -2.98 2.20 17.79
C ASP A 240 -2.86 0.70 18.06
N ALA A 241 -3.94 -0.06 17.88
CA ALA A 241 -3.91 -1.52 17.94
C ALA A 241 -3.12 -2.17 16.77
N THR A 242 -3.03 -1.48 15.63
CA THR A 242 -2.40 -2.01 14.42
C THR A 242 -0.92 -1.63 14.30
N ALA A 243 -0.52 -0.45 14.79
CA ALA A 243 0.85 0.05 14.63
C ALA A 243 1.95 -0.93 15.08
N PRO A 244 1.84 -1.65 16.24
CA PRO A 244 2.84 -2.64 16.63
C PRO A 244 2.96 -3.84 15.68
N LEU A 245 1.92 -4.13 14.90
CA LEU A 245 1.86 -5.27 13.95
C LEU A 245 2.45 -4.93 12.58
N VAL A 246 2.46 -3.64 12.22
CA VAL A 246 2.88 -3.16 10.89
C VAL A 246 4.17 -2.33 10.94
N GLY A 247 4.62 -1.90 12.12
CA GLY A 247 5.80 -1.06 12.28
C GLY A 247 5.52 0.42 12.05
N GLU A 248 6.59 1.22 12.00
CA GLU A 248 6.52 2.68 11.91
C GLU A 248 6.04 3.13 10.53
N ASP A 249 6.59 2.58 9.44
CA ASP A 249 6.16 2.90 8.07
C ASP A 249 4.68 2.57 7.85
N GLY A 250 4.25 1.36 8.24
CA GLY A 250 2.85 0.96 8.13
C GLY A 250 1.91 1.82 8.98
N ARG A 251 2.38 2.37 10.11
CA ARG A 251 1.62 3.36 10.89
C ARG A 251 1.47 4.67 10.12
N VAL A 252 2.52 5.15 9.47
CA VAL A 252 2.49 6.37 8.64
C VAL A 252 1.52 6.18 7.46
N ASP A 253 1.54 5.03 6.80
CA ASP A 253 0.62 4.69 5.70
C ASP A 253 -0.85 4.71 6.15
N LEU A 254 -1.15 4.13 7.33
CA LEU A 254 -2.49 4.18 7.91
C LEU A 254 -2.95 5.62 8.14
N ILE A 255 -2.07 6.49 8.63
CA ILE A 255 -2.37 7.92 8.84
C ILE A 255 -2.56 8.60 7.48
N GLY A 256 -1.71 8.32 6.49
CA GLY A 256 -1.82 8.82 5.12
C GLY A 256 -3.18 8.53 4.47
N ALA A 257 -3.63 7.27 4.54
CA ALA A 257 -4.95 6.88 4.04
C ALA A 257 -6.09 7.63 4.75
N ARG A 258 -5.95 7.87 6.06
CA ARG A 258 -6.94 8.65 6.82
C ARG A 258 -6.93 10.12 6.44
N ILE A 259 -5.76 10.72 6.18
CA ILE A 259 -5.63 12.09 5.68
C ILE A 259 -6.38 12.24 4.37
N ALA A 260 -6.16 11.33 3.41
CA ALA A 260 -6.85 11.37 2.12
C ALA A 260 -8.37 11.33 2.28
N THR A 261 -8.87 10.47 3.17
CA THR A 261 -10.30 10.39 3.51
C THR A 261 -10.80 11.70 4.12
N MET A 262 -10.12 12.22 5.15
CA MET A 262 -10.52 13.46 5.82
C MET A 262 -10.49 14.67 4.89
N LYS A 263 -9.48 14.75 4.03
CA LYS A 263 -9.37 15.78 2.99
C LYS A 263 -10.58 15.74 2.07
N ARG A 264 -10.86 14.58 1.46
CA ARG A 264 -12.00 14.39 0.54
C ARG A 264 -13.32 14.73 1.22
N LEU A 265 -13.56 14.26 2.43
CA LEU A 265 -14.78 14.58 3.19
C LEU A 265 -14.86 16.09 3.47
N SER A 266 -13.75 16.74 3.84
CA SER A 266 -13.72 18.20 4.08
C SER A 266 -13.96 19.04 2.83
N GLU A 267 -13.68 18.47 1.65
CA GLU A 267 -13.94 19.08 0.35
C GLU A 267 -15.36 18.79 -0.15
N THR A 268 -16.01 17.74 0.37
CA THR A 268 -17.36 17.29 0.01
C THR A 268 -18.45 17.91 0.90
N ALA A 269 -18.22 17.97 2.21
CA ALA A 269 -19.22 18.41 3.17
C ALA A 269 -19.67 19.86 2.91
N GLY A 270 -20.99 20.05 2.85
CA GLY A 270 -21.61 21.36 2.64
C GLY A 270 -21.67 21.82 1.17
N ASN A 271 -21.26 21.00 0.21
CA ASN A 271 -21.45 21.29 -1.21
C ASN A 271 -22.88 20.90 -1.63
N ARG A 272 -23.78 21.88 -1.68
CA ARG A 272 -25.21 21.71 -1.99
C ARG A 272 -25.58 21.97 -3.44
#